data_AF-A0A497QF90-F1
#
_entry.id   AF-A0A497QF90-F1
#
_cell.length_a   1.000
_cell.length_b   1.000
_cell.length_c   1.000
_cell.angle_alpha   90.00
_cell.angle_beta   90.00
_cell.angle_gamma   90.00
#
_symmetry.space_group_name_H-M   'P 1'
#
loop_
_entity.id
_entity.type
_entity.pdbx_description
1 polymer ?
#
loop_
_entity_poly.entity_id
_entity_poly.type
_entity_poly.pdbx_seq_one_letter_code
_entity_poly.pdbx_strand_id
1 'polypeptide(L)'
;MVNKFPFTLEEKTHLELSLNETLAINFITILNRLNLEKEHIVKISEILWPIMFIQSEPNAKLVIDNVGVLFFENKIPNAPRSAQVGHILRNKDLEYLERLKKAKSIIKFQETIEISEQQTDVSDNEYLIKKIPGLFPPEILNGLGKMMKYVKPVDLSKIEQLESQYSFDDALDYAQEWIELLNFIRGTKHRWKTLIDLVTEPIEKWKLDLKVQLKDVDDFYKKKIKNLDQIDDVSIKAKMDEARNNIDQWILQEQKSIIERIGKLFIRIDLLFEDANKHNSEFLQLDTLKTRKIGDVVVDAFQNVAFLREILDKSNNELDLISNKINHIREELEKTNLSAEEKVALLAQELQMKKEEQEQKIQNLKQEHSEKIRIIQKNLDELSTLEQEILSIIDEKMKECMQTENEIRKWQINDEITNIRNPTSKFYIPIGIALIEDDDFEERFEIILPSIIGPNLSRKPFSDAFFQFEKDISEILDDDMKLRSNFEFTLEKSVDYRKNIEVGIKNLFDKELINIKMKQKYSSLLSSLK
;
A
#
# COMPACT_ATOMS: atom_id res chain seq x y z
N MET A 1 26.26 40.68 -34.70
CA MET A 1 26.22 41.62 -33.56
C MET A 1 26.11 40.78 -32.31
N VAL A 2 26.99 41.04 -31.34
CA VAL A 2 27.02 40.31 -30.07
C VAL A 2 26.35 41.16 -29.00
N ASN A 3 25.52 40.55 -28.16
CA ASN A 3 24.76 41.25 -27.14
C ASN A 3 25.44 41.16 -25.77
N LYS A 4 25.43 42.26 -25.02
CA LYS A 4 26.04 42.38 -23.70
C LYS A 4 25.03 42.92 -22.70
N PHE A 5 24.97 42.32 -21.52
CA PHE A 5 24.21 42.83 -20.39
C PHE A 5 24.81 44.14 -19.87
N PRO A 6 24.01 45.03 -19.26
CA PRO A 6 24.59 46.21 -18.61
C PRO A 6 25.47 45.78 -17.44
N PHE A 7 26.64 46.38 -17.30
CA PHE A 7 27.43 46.17 -16.08
C PHE A 7 26.85 46.97 -14.91
N THR A 8 26.51 48.23 -15.15
CA THR A 8 25.96 49.11 -14.13
C THR A 8 24.82 49.95 -14.68
N LEU A 9 23.75 50.03 -13.91
CA LEU A 9 22.66 50.99 -14.14
C LEU A 9 22.65 52.03 -13.03
N GLU A 10 22.55 53.30 -13.38
CA GLU A 10 22.32 54.37 -12.41
C GLU A 10 20.90 54.25 -11.83
N GLU A 11 20.75 54.31 -10.50
CA GLU A 11 19.47 54.11 -9.82
C GLU A 11 18.40 55.13 -10.23
N LYS A 12 18.78 56.40 -10.45
CA LYS A 12 17.84 57.49 -10.75
C LYS A 12 17.35 57.45 -12.19
N THR A 13 18.26 57.21 -13.13
CA THR A 13 17.99 57.35 -14.58
C THR A 13 17.75 56.02 -15.27
N HIS A 14 18.16 54.91 -14.65
CA HIS A 14 18.25 53.58 -15.26
C HIS A 14 19.06 53.56 -16.57
N LEU A 15 19.93 54.56 -16.76
CA LEU A 15 20.87 54.58 -17.86
C LEU A 15 22.11 53.78 -17.47
N GLU A 16 22.64 53.08 -18.47
CA GLU A 16 23.90 52.37 -18.32
C GLU A 16 25.05 53.38 -18.21
N LEU A 17 25.94 53.14 -17.26
CA LEU A 17 27.16 53.93 -17.12
C LEU A 17 28.16 53.56 -18.22
N SER A 18 29.02 54.51 -18.57
CA SER A 18 30.10 54.29 -19.54
C SER A 18 31.17 53.34 -18.99
N LEU A 19 31.93 52.71 -19.89
CA LEU A 19 33.03 51.81 -19.52
C LEU A 19 34.00 52.43 -18.49
N ASN A 20 34.36 53.72 -18.66
CA ASN A 20 35.23 54.41 -17.72
C ASN A 20 34.61 54.53 -16.32
N GLU A 21 33.33 54.87 -16.24
CA GLU A 21 32.60 54.98 -14.98
C GLU A 21 32.45 53.62 -14.30
N THR A 22 32.16 52.58 -15.08
CA THR A 22 32.11 51.19 -14.62
C THR A 22 33.45 50.72 -14.05
N LEU A 23 34.56 50.95 -14.74
CA LEU A 23 35.89 50.59 -14.26
C LEU A 23 36.25 51.34 -12.98
N ALA A 24 35.87 52.62 -12.87
CA ALA A 24 36.04 53.38 -11.64
C ALA A 24 35.18 52.86 -10.49
N ILE A 25 33.95 52.42 -10.75
CA ILE A 25 33.09 51.78 -9.73
C ILE A 25 33.70 50.47 -9.26
N ASN A 26 34.20 49.64 -10.18
CA ASN A 26 34.89 48.39 -9.83
C ASN A 26 36.08 48.67 -8.95
N PHE A 27 36.96 49.58 -9.39
CA PHE A 27 38.13 50.00 -8.63
C PHE A 27 37.79 50.44 -7.21
N ILE A 28 36.83 51.36 -7.07
CA ILE A 28 36.41 51.87 -5.76
C ILE A 28 35.80 50.77 -4.89
N THR A 29 35.00 49.89 -5.49
CA THR A 29 34.33 48.80 -4.76
C THR A 29 35.35 47.81 -4.22
N ILE A 30 36.32 47.40 -5.04
CA ILE A 30 37.40 46.48 -4.65
C ILE A 30 38.27 47.12 -3.56
N LEU A 31 38.67 48.39 -3.75
CA LEU A 31 39.44 49.13 -2.73
C LEU A 31 38.77 49.17 -1.36
N ASN A 32 37.43 49.22 -1.30
CA ASN A 32 36.71 49.23 -0.03
C ASN A 32 36.60 47.84 0.62
N ARG A 33 36.94 46.77 -0.10
CA ARG A 33 36.97 45.38 0.40
C ARG A 33 38.37 44.93 0.80
N LEU A 34 39.40 45.64 0.35
CA LEU A 34 40.79 45.34 0.63
C LEU A 34 41.19 45.71 2.06
N ASN A 35 42.05 44.87 2.64
CA ASN A 35 42.87 45.27 3.77
C ASN A 35 44.10 46.04 3.26
N LEU A 36 43.98 47.36 3.13
CA LEU A 36 45.02 48.23 2.58
C LEU A 36 46.37 48.19 3.31
N GLU A 37 46.45 47.59 4.49
CA GLU A 37 47.71 47.40 5.23
C GLU A 37 48.50 46.18 4.75
N LYS A 38 47.85 45.21 4.12
CA LYS A 38 48.42 43.90 3.76
C LYS A 38 48.23 43.51 2.30
N GLU A 39 47.19 44.04 1.67
CA GLU A 39 46.77 43.63 0.33
C GLU A 39 46.90 44.78 -0.64
N HIS A 40 47.29 44.47 -1.88
CA HIS A 40 47.36 45.43 -2.97
C HIS A 40 46.78 44.85 -4.26
N ILE A 41 46.29 45.74 -5.13
CA ILE A 41 45.74 45.35 -6.43
C ILE A 41 46.91 45.19 -7.39
N VAL A 42 47.09 43.98 -7.92
CA VAL A 42 48.05 43.68 -8.98
C VAL A 42 47.49 44.13 -10.31
N LYS A 43 46.24 43.73 -10.60
CA LYS A 43 45.57 44.04 -11.86
C LYS A 43 44.07 44.15 -11.68
N ILE A 44 43.42 45.03 -12.44
CA ILE A 44 41.97 45.21 -12.45
C ILE A 44 41.44 45.41 -13.86
N SER A 45 40.32 44.80 -14.18
CA SER A 45 39.66 44.92 -15.48
C SER A 45 38.16 44.70 -15.40
N GLU A 46 37.49 45.01 -16.50
CA GLU A 46 36.20 44.40 -16.87
C GLU A 46 36.50 43.30 -17.90
N ILE A 47 35.89 42.13 -17.75
CA ILE A 47 35.95 41.04 -18.71
C ILE A 47 34.54 40.55 -19.04
N LEU A 48 34.38 39.87 -20.18
CA LEU A 48 33.09 39.37 -20.64
C LEU A 48 32.94 37.88 -20.39
N TRP A 49 31.91 37.51 -19.62
CA TRP A 49 31.52 36.13 -19.39
C TRP A 49 30.54 35.66 -20.47
N PRO A 50 30.91 34.73 -21.36
CA PRO A 50 30.02 34.22 -22.41
C PRO A 50 28.94 33.30 -21.84
N ILE A 51 27.69 33.57 -22.19
CA ILE A 51 26.54 32.69 -21.90
C ILE A 51 25.69 32.45 -23.14
N MET A 52 24.98 31.33 -23.18
CA MET A 52 24.10 30.97 -24.28
C MET A 52 22.69 30.70 -23.81
N PHE A 53 21.74 31.32 -24.49
CA PHE A 53 20.33 31.00 -24.35
C PHE A 53 19.97 29.97 -25.41
N ILE A 54 19.48 28.80 -25.00
CA ILE A 54 19.11 27.70 -25.88
C ILE A 54 17.67 27.30 -25.61
N GLN A 55 16.86 27.21 -26.66
CA GLN A 55 15.48 26.77 -26.57
C GLN A 55 15.42 25.31 -26.11
N SER A 56 14.70 25.09 -25.01
CA SER A 56 14.42 23.74 -24.49
C SER A 56 12.95 23.35 -24.65
N GLU A 57 12.04 24.32 -24.62
CA GLU A 57 10.61 24.14 -24.89
C GLU A 57 10.08 25.34 -25.72
N PRO A 58 8.87 25.26 -26.31
CA PRO A 58 8.38 26.27 -27.25
C PRO A 58 8.46 27.73 -26.79
N ASN A 59 8.36 28.01 -25.49
CA ASN A 59 8.42 29.37 -24.91
C ASN A 59 9.42 29.48 -23.73
N ALA A 60 10.38 28.55 -23.65
CA ALA A 60 11.32 28.52 -22.53
C ALA A 60 12.73 28.19 -22.99
N LYS A 61 13.70 28.88 -22.38
CA LYS A 61 15.12 28.75 -22.71
C LYS A 61 15.92 28.34 -21.49
N LEU A 62 16.94 27.51 -21.72
CA LEU A 62 18.01 27.28 -20.77
C LEU A 62 19.05 28.37 -20.96
N VAL A 63 19.68 28.76 -19.87
CA VAL A 63 20.86 29.64 -19.90
C VAL A 63 22.04 28.80 -19.50
N ILE A 64 22.99 28.68 -20.42
CA ILE A 64 24.21 27.90 -20.28
C ILE A 64 25.37 28.87 -20.06
N ASP A 65 26.04 28.73 -18.93
CA ASP A 65 27.37 29.23 -18.67
C ASP A 65 28.37 28.43 -19.52
N ASN A 66 29.03 29.11 -20.47
CA ASN A 66 30.00 28.47 -21.35
C ASN A 66 31.38 28.30 -20.69
N VAL A 67 31.63 28.94 -19.55
CA VAL A 67 32.91 28.91 -18.83
C VAL A 67 32.99 27.68 -17.93
N GLY A 68 31.86 27.19 -17.42
CA GLY A 68 31.78 25.93 -16.68
C GLY A 68 31.84 26.06 -15.16
N VAL A 69 31.51 27.22 -14.63
CA VAL A 69 31.40 27.49 -13.18
C VAL A 69 30.12 26.87 -12.61
N LEU A 70 29.02 26.97 -13.34
CA LEU A 70 27.71 26.54 -12.87
C LEU A 70 27.35 25.14 -13.36
N PHE A 71 26.51 24.44 -12.61
CA PHE A 71 25.91 23.17 -13.03
C PHE A 71 24.59 22.92 -12.31
N PHE A 72 23.72 22.17 -12.96
CA PHE A 72 22.57 21.55 -12.32
C PHE A 72 22.99 20.22 -11.71
N GLU A 73 22.60 19.94 -10.47
CA GLU A 73 22.69 18.62 -9.86
C GLU A 73 21.46 18.38 -8.98
N ASN A 74 20.68 17.35 -9.27
CA ASN A 74 19.51 17.02 -8.46
C ASN A 74 19.20 15.52 -8.44
N LYS A 75 18.51 15.09 -7.39
CA LYS A 75 17.95 13.73 -7.25
C LYS A 75 16.60 13.67 -7.95
N ILE A 76 16.49 12.79 -8.92
CA ILE A 76 15.31 12.63 -9.76
C ILE A 76 14.58 11.34 -9.34
N PRO A 77 13.28 11.40 -9.00
CA PRO A 77 12.53 10.22 -8.64
C PRO A 77 12.45 9.24 -9.82
N ASN A 78 12.51 7.95 -9.52
CA ASN A 78 12.38 6.86 -10.47
C ASN A 78 11.20 5.96 -10.07
N ALA A 79 10.73 5.14 -11.02
CA ALA A 79 9.70 4.13 -10.80
C ALA A 79 10.33 2.74 -10.94
N PRO A 80 9.92 1.77 -10.10
CA PRO A 80 10.41 0.40 -10.20
C PRO A 80 9.95 -0.21 -11.53
N ARG A 81 10.64 -1.26 -11.97
CA ARG A 81 10.29 -1.90 -13.24
C ARG A 81 8.95 -2.62 -13.09
N SER A 82 7.96 -2.27 -13.90
CA SER A 82 6.63 -2.91 -13.89
C SER A 82 6.72 -4.43 -14.12
N ALA A 83 7.74 -4.90 -14.84
CA ALA A 83 8.01 -6.32 -15.02
C ALA A 83 8.33 -7.06 -13.71
N GLN A 84 9.08 -6.44 -12.78
CA GLN A 84 9.42 -7.01 -11.47
C GLN A 84 8.16 -7.20 -10.62
N VAL A 85 7.36 -6.15 -10.51
CA VAL A 85 6.08 -6.18 -9.81
C VAL A 85 5.14 -7.21 -10.43
N GLY A 86 5.00 -7.20 -11.76
CA GLY A 86 4.13 -8.12 -12.49
C GLY A 86 4.58 -9.59 -12.41
N HIS A 87 5.88 -9.86 -12.34
CA HIS A 87 6.40 -11.22 -12.11
C HIS A 87 5.95 -11.75 -10.75
N ILE A 88 6.12 -10.96 -9.68
CA ILE A 88 5.74 -11.39 -8.32
C ILE A 88 4.23 -11.61 -8.20
N LEU A 89 3.41 -10.72 -8.75
CA LEU A 89 1.95 -10.86 -8.69
C LEU A 89 1.44 -12.12 -9.42
N ARG A 90 2.15 -12.56 -10.47
CA ARG A 90 1.82 -13.77 -11.23
C ARG A 90 2.43 -15.07 -10.67
N ASN A 91 3.37 -14.98 -9.73
CA ASN A 91 4.06 -16.15 -9.20
C ASN A 91 3.10 -17.07 -8.42
N LYS A 92 2.74 -18.21 -9.02
CA LYS A 92 1.75 -19.14 -8.47
C LYS A 92 2.20 -19.86 -7.19
N ASP A 93 3.50 -19.92 -6.94
CA ASP A 93 4.09 -20.63 -5.81
C ASP A 93 3.92 -19.86 -4.49
N LEU A 94 3.52 -18.59 -4.56
CA LEU A 94 3.30 -17.74 -3.39
C LEU A 94 1.80 -17.56 -3.10
N GLU A 95 1.43 -17.42 -1.84
CA GLU A 95 0.06 -17.02 -1.46
C GLU A 95 -0.20 -15.54 -1.77
N TYR A 96 -1.48 -15.16 -1.94
CA TYR A 96 -1.87 -13.81 -2.38
C TYR A 96 -1.30 -12.69 -1.48
N LEU A 97 -1.38 -12.86 -0.16
CA LEU A 97 -0.86 -11.89 0.80
C LEU A 97 0.66 -11.76 0.71
N GLU A 98 1.37 -12.86 0.48
CA GLU A 98 2.82 -12.86 0.34
C GLU A 98 3.26 -12.19 -0.96
N ARG A 99 2.53 -12.42 -2.06
CA ARG A 99 2.76 -11.71 -3.33
C ARG A 99 2.64 -10.21 -3.17
N LEU A 100 1.62 -9.72 -2.45
CA LEU A 100 1.46 -8.28 -2.22
C LEU A 100 2.52 -7.69 -1.31
N LYS A 101 2.93 -8.42 -0.26
CA LYS A 101 4.03 -7.97 0.60
C LYS A 101 5.33 -7.82 -0.21
N LYS A 102 5.63 -8.77 -1.09
CA LYS A 102 6.79 -8.68 -2.01
C LYS A 102 6.61 -7.63 -3.12
N ALA A 103 5.40 -7.43 -3.63
CA ALA A 103 5.15 -6.35 -4.57
C ALA A 103 5.38 -4.98 -3.91
N LYS A 104 4.95 -4.83 -2.66
CA LYS A 104 5.17 -3.63 -1.84
C LYS A 104 6.66 -3.40 -1.55
N SER A 105 7.46 -4.43 -1.25
CA SER A 105 8.91 -4.28 -1.02
C SER A 105 9.63 -3.79 -2.29
N ILE A 106 9.31 -4.35 -3.45
CA ILE A 106 9.83 -3.89 -4.75
C ILE A 106 9.40 -2.45 -5.04
N ILE A 107 8.13 -2.11 -4.77
CA ILE A 107 7.61 -0.75 -4.96
C ILE A 107 8.35 0.27 -4.09
N LYS A 108 8.83 -0.14 -2.92
CA LYS A 108 9.66 0.66 -2.02
C LYS A 108 11.16 0.56 -2.30
N PHE A 109 11.58 -0.09 -3.38
CA PHE A 109 12.99 -0.34 -3.70
C PHE A 109 13.76 -1.04 -2.55
N GLN A 110 13.06 -1.84 -1.73
CA GLN A 110 13.67 -2.62 -0.64
C GLN A 110 14.18 -3.99 -1.12
N GLU A 111 13.60 -4.49 -2.21
CA GLU A 111 13.97 -5.74 -2.84
C GLU A 111 14.04 -5.53 -4.35
N THR A 112 15.05 -6.13 -4.98
CA THR A 112 15.24 -6.11 -6.44
C THR A 112 15.27 -7.54 -6.93
N ILE A 113 14.57 -7.81 -8.04
CA ILE A 113 14.57 -9.12 -8.67
C ILE A 113 15.23 -9.00 -10.03
N GLU A 114 16.30 -9.76 -10.24
CA GLU A 114 16.92 -9.90 -11.55
C GLU A 114 15.98 -10.67 -12.48
N ILE A 115 15.38 -9.96 -13.42
CA ILE A 115 14.65 -10.58 -14.52
C ILE A 115 15.60 -10.55 -15.72
N SER A 116 16.36 -11.65 -15.89
CA SER A 116 17.18 -12.04 -17.06
C SER A 116 17.69 -10.92 -17.99
N GLU A 117 19.02 -10.67 -17.96
CA GLU A 117 19.96 -10.15 -18.99
C GLU A 117 19.57 -9.08 -20.03
N GLN A 118 18.38 -8.50 -20.03
CA GLN A 118 18.09 -7.35 -20.89
C GLN A 118 18.54 -6.07 -20.21
N GLN A 119 19.80 -5.71 -20.50
CA GLN A 119 20.37 -4.38 -20.26
C GLN A 119 19.41 -3.31 -20.82
N THR A 120 18.65 -2.70 -19.91
CA THR A 120 17.90 -1.47 -20.17
C THR A 120 18.27 -0.50 -19.06
N ASP A 121 18.56 0.74 -19.44
CA ASP A 121 19.18 1.82 -18.63
C ASP A 121 18.35 2.30 -17.42
N VAL A 122 17.32 1.57 -17.02
CA VAL A 122 16.49 1.89 -15.85
C VAL A 122 17.20 1.36 -14.61
N SER A 123 17.92 2.22 -13.90
CA SER A 123 18.56 1.83 -12.64
C SER A 123 17.53 1.29 -11.65
N ASP A 124 17.94 0.31 -10.83
CA ASP A 124 17.12 -0.23 -9.74
C ASP A 124 17.13 0.65 -8.48
N ASN A 125 17.56 1.91 -8.60
CA ASN A 125 17.53 2.89 -7.53
C ASN A 125 16.23 3.69 -7.56
N GLU A 126 15.74 4.05 -6.36
CA GLU A 126 14.59 4.94 -6.18
C GLU A 126 14.85 6.34 -6.74
N TYR A 127 16.10 6.80 -6.70
CA TYR A 127 16.53 8.10 -7.18
C TYR A 127 17.70 7.98 -8.14
N LEU A 128 17.68 8.81 -9.18
CA LEU A 128 18.79 9.02 -10.10
C LEU A 128 19.40 10.40 -9.84
N ILE A 129 20.71 10.47 -9.61
CA ILE A 129 21.41 11.75 -9.58
C ILE A 129 21.68 12.15 -11.03
N LYS A 130 21.17 13.31 -11.43
CA LYS A 130 21.42 13.88 -12.75
C LYS A 130 22.18 15.18 -12.60
N LYS A 131 23.28 15.29 -13.34
CA LYS A 131 24.14 16.46 -13.39
C LYS A 131 24.20 16.97 -14.82
N ILE A 132 23.86 18.24 -15.04
CA ILE A 132 23.94 18.89 -16.35
C ILE A 132 24.84 20.13 -16.20
N PRO A 133 26.01 20.16 -16.86
CA PRO A 133 26.95 21.28 -16.74
C PRO A 133 26.41 22.60 -17.31
N GLY A 134 26.94 23.71 -16.82
CA GLY A 134 26.69 25.06 -17.33
C GLY A 134 25.33 25.66 -16.97
N LEU A 135 24.38 24.91 -16.41
CA LEU A 135 23.05 25.46 -16.15
C LEU A 135 23.03 26.49 -15.02
N PHE A 136 22.42 27.65 -15.29
CA PHE A 136 22.20 28.69 -14.29
C PHE A 136 21.08 28.33 -13.31
N PRO A 137 21.30 28.47 -11.98
CA PRO A 137 20.27 28.20 -11.00
C PRO A 137 19.14 29.24 -11.04
N PRO A 138 17.89 28.85 -10.67
CA PRO A 138 16.70 29.69 -10.79
C PRO A 138 16.83 31.07 -10.14
N GLU A 139 17.53 31.14 -9.01
CA GLU A 139 17.69 32.34 -8.22
C GLU A 139 18.56 33.40 -8.94
N ILE A 140 19.55 32.94 -9.71
CA ILE A 140 20.41 33.80 -10.55
C ILE A 140 19.68 34.17 -11.84
N LEU A 141 18.92 33.24 -12.45
CA LEU A 141 18.12 33.50 -13.64
C LEU A 141 17.13 34.66 -13.47
N ASN A 142 16.51 34.80 -12.29
CA ASN A 142 15.64 35.92 -11.99
C ASN A 142 16.38 37.27 -12.07
N GLY A 143 17.63 37.32 -11.58
CA GLY A 143 18.50 38.48 -11.71
C GLY A 143 18.78 38.83 -13.18
N LEU A 144 19.20 37.83 -13.96
CA LEU A 144 19.45 37.99 -15.40
C LEU A 144 18.20 38.46 -16.16
N GLY A 145 17.02 37.90 -15.84
CA GLY A 145 15.75 38.28 -16.43
C GLY A 145 15.43 39.78 -16.27
N LYS A 146 15.72 40.37 -15.09
CA LYS A 146 15.54 41.81 -14.86
C LYS A 146 16.47 42.68 -15.71
N MET A 147 17.64 42.15 -16.07
CA MET A 147 18.65 42.86 -16.87
C MET A 147 18.37 42.81 -18.38
N MET A 148 17.56 41.85 -18.84
CA MET A 148 17.31 41.59 -20.27
C MET A 148 16.87 42.84 -21.07
N LYS A 149 16.01 43.69 -20.49
CA LYS A 149 15.51 44.91 -21.13
C LYS A 149 16.58 45.99 -21.40
N TYR A 150 17.75 45.86 -20.81
CA TYR A 150 18.85 46.82 -20.91
C TYR A 150 20.02 46.31 -21.75
N VAL A 151 19.90 45.10 -22.31
CA VAL A 151 20.94 44.50 -23.15
C VAL A 151 21.18 45.34 -24.40
N LYS A 152 22.45 45.52 -24.76
CA LYS A 152 22.87 46.28 -25.94
C LYS A 152 23.88 45.51 -26.79
N PRO A 153 23.96 45.78 -28.09
CA PRO A 153 25.04 45.26 -28.92
C PRO A 153 26.38 45.85 -28.45
N VAL A 154 27.41 45.02 -28.35
CA VAL A 154 28.77 45.43 -28.01
C VAL A 154 29.76 45.05 -29.12
N ASP A 155 30.84 45.82 -29.18
CA ASP A 155 32.03 45.52 -29.96
C ASP A 155 33.04 44.78 -29.08
N LEU A 156 33.28 43.50 -29.40
CA LEU A 156 34.17 42.61 -28.65
C LEU A 156 35.65 43.00 -28.76
N SER A 157 36.04 43.90 -29.67
CA SER A 157 37.43 44.35 -29.79
C SER A 157 37.92 45.20 -28.61
N LYS A 158 37.01 45.64 -27.74
CA LYS A 158 37.30 46.60 -26.66
C LYS A 158 37.41 45.98 -25.28
N ILE A 159 36.96 44.74 -25.09
CA ILE A 159 36.90 44.08 -23.78
C ILE A 159 37.22 42.60 -24.00
N GLU A 160 38.15 42.07 -23.22
CA GLU A 160 38.51 40.65 -23.26
C GLU A 160 37.35 39.77 -22.79
N GLN A 161 37.26 38.56 -23.33
CA GLN A 161 36.23 37.58 -22.97
C GLN A 161 36.88 36.33 -22.39
N LEU A 162 36.23 35.72 -21.40
CA LEU A 162 36.63 34.41 -20.88
C LEU A 162 36.57 33.37 -21.99
N GLU A 163 37.54 32.45 -22.00
CA GLU A 163 37.52 31.33 -22.92
C GLU A 163 36.35 30.40 -22.58
N SER A 164 35.60 29.98 -23.60
CA SER A 164 34.50 29.05 -23.42
C SER A 164 35.06 27.64 -23.24
N GLN A 165 34.76 27.01 -22.11
CA GLN A 165 35.03 25.60 -21.85
C GLN A 165 34.11 24.68 -22.66
N TYR A 166 32.87 25.11 -22.89
CA TYR A 166 31.90 24.38 -23.69
C TYR A 166 31.76 24.97 -25.09
N SER A 167 31.75 24.10 -26.09
CA SER A 167 31.42 24.46 -27.45
C SER A 167 29.91 24.73 -27.60
N PHE A 168 29.52 25.23 -28.77
CA PHE A 168 28.10 25.36 -29.10
C PHE A 168 27.39 24.01 -29.14
N ASP A 169 28.07 22.97 -29.62
CA ASP A 169 27.52 21.63 -29.73
C ASP A 169 27.31 21.01 -28.34
N ASP A 170 28.28 21.16 -27.42
CA ASP A 170 28.14 20.69 -26.03
C ASP A 170 26.90 21.31 -25.35
N ALA A 171 26.64 22.59 -25.60
CA ALA A 171 25.49 23.26 -25.00
C ALA A 171 24.16 22.84 -25.64
N LEU A 172 24.14 22.45 -26.92
CA LEU A 172 22.98 21.82 -27.53
C LEU A 172 22.75 20.43 -26.92
N ASP A 173 23.81 19.66 -26.68
CA ASP A 173 23.73 18.36 -26.02
C ASP A 173 23.19 18.50 -24.60
N TYR A 174 23.64 19.49 -23.82
CA TYR A 174 23.08 19.77 -22.48
C TYR A 174 21.60 20.16 -22.52
N ALA A 175 21.17 20.91 -23.55
CA ALA A 175 19.77 21.23 -23.74
C ALA A 175 18.94 19.99 -24.12
N GLN A 176 19.50 19.06 -24.89
CA GLN A 176 18.88 17.79 -25.21
C GLN A 176 18.79 16.88 -23.97
N GLU A 177 19.87 16.77 -23.17
CA GLU A 177 19.87 16.07 -21.89
C GLU A 177 18.80 16.61 -20.93
N TRP A 178 18.59 17.93 -20.94
CA TRP A 178 17.52 18.56 -20.17
C TRP A 178 16.12 18.16 -20.65
N ILE A 179 15.88 18.14 -21.97
CA ILE A 179 14.60 17.70 -22.54
C ILE A 179 14.36 16.22 -22.20
N GLU A 180 15.40 15.39 -22.30
CA GLU A 180 15.35 13.99 -21.92
C GLU A 180 15.05 13.80 -20.44
N LEU A 181 15.62 14.63 -19.57
CA LEU A 181 15.30 14.65 -18.13
C LEU A 181 13.82 14.97 -17.88
N LEU A 182 13.27 16.02 -18.52
CA LEU A 182 11.85 16.36 -18.40
C LEU A 182 10.95 15.21 -18.91
N ASN A 183 11.31 14.60 -20.03
CA ASN A 183 10.60 13.45 -20.58
C ASN A 183 10.71 12.22 -19.68
N PHE A 184 11.87 11.99 -19.06
CA PHE A 184 12.10 10.92 -18.12
C PHE A 184 11.20 11.07 -16.88
N ILE A 185 11.07 12.27 -16.32
CA ILE A 185 10.20 12.52 -15.15
C ILE A 185 8.74 12.28 -15.51
N ARG A 186 8.28 12.78 -16.66
CA ARG A 186 6.92 12.54 -17.16
C ARG A 186 6.66 11.06 -17.41
N GLY A 187 7.62 10.36 -18.03
CA GLY A 187 7.56 8.91 -18.25
C GLY A 187 7.54 8.13 -16.93
N THR A 188 8.30 8.56 -15.93
CA THR A 188 8.33 7.97 -14.58
C THR A 188 6.98 8.12 -13.88
N LYS A 189 6.38 9.31 -13.92
CA LYS A 189 5.03 9.54 -13.42
C LYS A 189 4.00 8.62 -14.11
N HIS A 190 4.14 8.41 -15.42
CA HIS A 190 3.28 7.48 -16.14
C HIS A 190 3.50 6.03 -15.70
N ARG A 191 4.75 5.59 -15.53
CA ARG A 191 5.08 4.25 -15.01
C ARG A 191 4.48 4.01 -13.63
N TRP A 192 4.56 4.98 -12.73
CA TRP A 192 3.88 4.93 -11.42
C TRP A 192 2.37 4.74 -11.57
N LYS A 193 1.74 5.49 -12.47
CA LYS A 193 0.30 5.32 -12.76
C LYS A 193 -0.01 3.90 -13.27
N THR A 194 0.78 3.35 -14.18
CA THR A 194 0.58 1.99 -14.71
C THR A 194 0.73 0.91 -13.61
N LEU A 195 1.53 1.17 -12.56
CA LEU A 195 1.63 0.24 -11.42
C LEU A 195 0.33 0.14 -10.61
N ILE A 196 -0.50 1.19 -10.60
CA ILE A 196 -1.84 1.14 -10.00
C ILE A 196 -2.65 0.05 -10.68
N ASP A 197 -2.78 0.13 -12.00
CA ASP A 197 -3.57 -0.81 -12.79
C ASP A 197 -3.02 -2.25 -12.63
N LEU A 198 -1.69 -2.40 -12.67
CA LEU A 198 -1.00 -3.69 -12.53
C LEU A 198 -1.26 -4.37 -11.17
N VAL A 199 -1.43 -3.59 -10.11
CA VAL A 199 -1.64 -4.09 -8.75
C VAL A 199 -3.14 -4.30 -8.48
N THR A 200 -3.99 -3.38 -8.89
CA THR A 200 -5.44 -3.43 -8.60
C THR A 200 -6.13 -4.59 -9.31
N GLU A 201 -5.84 -4.85 -10.58
CA GLU A 201 -6.52 -5.91 -11.35
C GLU A 201 -6.39 -7.31 -10.70
N PRO A 202 -5.19 -7.79 -10.32
CA PRO A 202 -5.05 -9.05 -9.59
C PRO A 202 -5.75 -9.05 -8.22
N ILE A 203 -5.69 -7.94 -7.48
CA ILE A 203 -6.29 -7.84 -6.14
C ILE A 203 -7.81 -7.94 -6.21
N GLU A 204 -8.45 -7.25 -7.14
CA GLU A 204 -9.90 -7.35 -7.34
C GLU A 204 -10.34 -8.78 -7.62
N LYS A 205 -9.56 -9.51 -8.44
CA LYS A 205 -9.80 -10.93 -8.70
C LYS A 205 -9.64 -11.78 -7.43
N TRP A 206 -8.59 -11.59 -6.65
CA TRP A 206 -8.40 -12.34 -5.40
C TRP A 206 -9.47 -12.04 -4.36
N LYS A 207 -9.92 -10.77 -4.26
CA LYS A 207 -11.06 -10.38 -3.41
C LYS A 207 -12.35 -11.06 -3.85
N LEU A 208 -12.59 -11.16 -5.16
CA LEU A 208 -13.75 -11.88 -5.70
C LEU A 208 -13.68 -13.37 -5.34
N ASP A 209 -12.52 -14.01 -5.56
CA ASP A 209 -12.31 -15.42 -5.24
C ASP A 209 -12.56 -15.71 -3.75
N LEU A 210 -12.06 -14.87 -2.84
CA LEU A 210 -12.30 -15.01 -1.40
C LEU A 210 -13.77 -14.77 -1.02
N LYS A 211 -14.47 -13.84 -1.68
CA LYS A 211 -15.92 -13.65 -1.46
C LYS A 211 -16.73 -14.86 -1.91
N VAL A 212 -16.34 -15.50 -3.03
CA VAL A 212 -16.97 -16.75 -3.48
C VAL A 212 -16.70 -17.87 -2.48
N GLN A 213 -15.45 -18.03 -2.03
CA GLN A 213 -15.10 -19.02 -0.99
C GLN A 213 -15.88 -18.79 0.30
N LEU A 214 -16.06 -17.54 0.73
CA LEU A 214 -16.85 -17.19 1.91
C LEU A 214 -18.31 -17.67 1.76
N LYS A 215 -18.91 -17.44 0.60
CA LYS A 215 -20.28 -17.90 0.30
C LYS A 215 -20.38 -19.42 0.26
N ASP A 216 -19.42 -20.10 -0.39
CA ASP A 216 -19.42 -21.55 -0.50
C ASP A 216 -19.26 -22.23 0.86
N VAL A 217 -18.38 -21.70 1.73
CA VAL A 217 -18.21 -22.17 3.11
C VAL A 217 -19.50 -21.96 3.90
N ASP A 218 -20.10 -20.78 3.81
CA ASP A 218 -21.35 -20.46 4.51
C ASP A 218 -22.50 -21.40 4.07
N ASP A 219 -22.68 -21.60 2.77
CA ASP A 219 -23.70 -22.49 2.22
C ASP A 219 -23.43 -23.97 2.59
N PHE A 220 -22.17 -24.41 2.59
CA PHE A 220 -21.79 -25.78 2.97
C PHE A 220 -22.13 -26.07 4.43
N TYR A 221 -21.71 -25.20 5.37
CA TYR A 221 -21.98 -25.41 6.79
C TYR A 221 -23.46 -25.22 7.13
N LYS A 222 -24.17 -24.27 6.51
CA LYS A 222 -25.63 -24.13 6.66
C LYS A 222 -26.36 -25.40 6.24
N LYS A 223 -26.01 -25.99 5.08
CA LYS A 223 -26.60 -27.27 4.62
C LYS A 223 -26.27 -28.42 5.56
N LYS A 224 -25.01 -28.52 5.99
CA LYS A 224 -24.55 -29.62 6.87
C LYS A 224 -25.22 -29.57 8.24
N ILE A 225 -25.36 -28.37 8.83
CA ILE A 225 -26.09 -28.16 10.08
C ILE A 225 -27.57 -28.49 9.90
N LYS A 226 -28.22 -27.97 8.85
CA LYS A 226 -29.64 -28.23 8.57
C LYS A 226 -29.97 -29.72 8.38
N ASN A 227 -29.05 -30.49 7.80
CA ASN A 227 -29.22 -31.94 7.64
C ASN A 227 -29.07 -32.70 8.97
N LEU A 228 -28.27 -32.19 9.90
CA LEU A 228 -28.09 -32.79 11.23
C LEU A 228 -29.22 -32.41 12.19
N ASP A 229 -29.83 -31.23 11.99
CA ASP A 229 -30.93 -30.68 12.77
C ASP A 229 -32.31 -31.31 12.45
N GLN A 230 -32.33 -32.51 11.86
CA GLN A 230 -33.55 -33.22 11.45
C GLN A 230 -34.16 -34.11 12.54
N ILE A 231 -33.48 -34.29 13.68
CA ILE A 231 -34.04 -34.97 14.85
C ILE A 231 -34.51 -33.90 15.83
N ASP A 232 -35.79 -33.52 15.72
CA ASP A 232 -36.41 -32.60 16.67
C ASP A 232 -37.12 -33.36 17.82
N ASP A 233 -37.49 -32.65 18.86
CA ASP A 233 -38.23 -33.18 20.01
C ASP A 233 -39.59 -33.79 19.64
N VAL A 234 -40.18 -33.37 18.52
CA VAL A 234 -41.44 -33.90 17.98
C VAL A 234 -41.20 -35.28 17.36
N SER A 235 -40.08 -35.49 16.67
CA SER A 235 -39.69 -36.78 16.09
C SER A 235 -39.36 -37.81 17.17
N ILE A 236 -38.73 -37.37 18.28
CA ILE A 236 -38.43 -38.21 19.43
C ILE A 236 -39.73 -38.59 20.15
N LYS A 237 -40.63 -37.63 20.38
CA LYS A 237 -41.96 -37.91 20.95
C LYS A 237 -42.78 -38.86 20.08
N ALA A 238 -42.82 -38.64 18.77
CA ALA A 238 -43.56 -39.51 17.86
C ALA A 238 -43.05 -40.96 17.88
N LYS A 239 -41.72 -41.17 17.88
CA LYS A 239 -41.13 -42.51 18.00
C LYS A 239 -41.38 -43.15 19.36
N MET A 240 -41.36 -42.35 20.44
CA MET A 240 -41.69 -42.81 21.78
C MET A 240 -43.17 -43.22 21.89
N ASP A 241 -44.07 -42.45 21.29
CA ASP A 241 -45.51 -42.74 21.28
C ASP A 241 -45.84 -43.96 20.42
N GLU A 242 -45.18 -44.14 19.28
CA GLU A 242 -45.32 -45.34 18.45
C GLU A 242 -44.77 -46.59 19.17
N ALA A 243 -43.62 -46.48 19.83
CA ALA A 243 -43.06 -47.57 20.62
C ALA A 243 -43.97 -47.94 21.81
N ARG A 244 -44.53 -46.94 22.51
CA ARG A 244 -45.53 -47.16 23.56
C ARG A 244 -46.78 -47.86 23.04
N ASN A 245 -47.34 -47.39 21.92
CA ASN A 245 -48.50 -48.02 21.30
C ASN A 245 -48.23 -49.47 20.89
N ASN A 246 -47.05 -49.77 20.34
CA ASN A 246 -46.67 -51.14 19.98
C ASN A 246 -46.49 -52.02 21.22
N ILE A 247 -45.93 -51.48 22.30
CA ILE A 247 -45.79 -52.18 23.58
C ILE A 247 -47.17 -52.42 24.21
N ASP A 248 -48.07 -51.43 24.22
CA ASP A 248 -49.43 -51.57 24.71
C ASP A 248 -50.22 -52.61 23.91
N GLN A 249 -50.07 -52.62 22.58
CA GLN A 249 -50.66 -53.65 21.73
C GLN A 249 -50.12 -55.05 22.02
N TRP A 250 -48.80 -55.16 22.25
CA TRP A 250 -48.17 -56.42 22.63
C TRP A 250 -48.67 -56.90 24.00
N ILE A 251 -48.75 -56.00 25.00
CA ILE A 251 -49.34 -56.31 26.32
C ILE A 251 -50.78 -56.79 26.17
N LEU A 252 -51.59 -56.13 25.36
CA LEU A 252 -52.99 -56.52 25.11
C LEU A 252 -53.10 -57.90 24.42
N GLN A 253 -52.21 -58.21 23.48
CA GLN A 253 -52.16 -59.53 22.83
C GLN A 253 -51.76 -60.62 23.83
N GLU A 254 -50.76 -60.35 24.65
CA GLU A 254 -50.28 -61.30 25.66
C GLU A 254 -51.35 -61.55 26.74
N GLN A 255 -52.03 -60.48 27.19
CA GLN A 255 -53.18 -60.58 28.10
C GLN A 255 -54.33 -61.39 27.50
N LYS A 256 -54.65 -61.21 26.21
CA LYS A 256 -55.66 -62.03 25.52
C LYS A 256 -55.25 -63.50 25.45
N SER A 257 -53.98 -63.79 25.13
CA SER A 257 -53.44 -65.15 25.12
C SER A 257 -53.52 -65.80 26.52
N ILE A 258 -53.24 -65.03 27.57
CA ILE A 258 -53.39 -65.46 28.97
C ILE A 258 -54.85 -65.75 29.32
N ILE A 259 -55.80 -64.89 28.92
CA ILE A 259 -57.24 -65.12 29.14
C ILE A 259 -57.70 -66.40 28.43
N GLU A 260 -57.28 -66.63 27.18
CA GLU A 260 -57.59 -67.86 26.45
C GLU A 260 -57.00 -69.09 27.12
N ARG A 261 -55.77 -69.01 27.65
CA ARG A 261 -55.13 -70.09 28.40
C ARG A 261 -55.90 -70.39 29.68
N ILE A 262 -56.32 -69.38 30.45
CA ILE A 262 -57.15 -69.54 31.65
C ILE A 262 -58.48 -70.21 31.30
N GLY A 263 -59.18 -69.75 30.25
CA GLY A 263 -60.46 -70.35 29.83
C GLY A 263 -60.34 -71.83 29.48
N LYS A 264 -59.24 -72.25 28.85
CA LYS A 264 -58.98 -73.65 28.49
C LYS A 264 -58.72 -74.55 29.70
N LEU A 265 -58.30 -74.00 30.85
CA LEU A 265 -58.01 -74.79 32.05
C LEU A 265 -59.26 -75.45 32.64
N PHE A 266 -60.44 -74.83 32.48
CA PHE A 266 -61.69 -75.30 33.09
C PHE A 266 -62.46 -76.32 32.23
N ILE A 267 -62.08 -76.52 30.96
CA ILE A 267 -62.77 -77.45 30.04
C ILE A 267 -62.83 -78.87 30.61
N ARG A 268 -61.76 -79.33 31.25
CA ARG A 268 -61.67 -80.69 31.78
C ARG A 268 -62.55 -80.91 33.01
N ILE A 269 -62.73 -79.86 33.82
CA ILE A 269 -63.69 -79.84 34.93
C ILE A 269 -65.12 -79.89 34.41
N ASP A 270 -65.43 -79.13 33.37
CA ASP A 270 -66.75 -79.10 32.76
C ASP A 270 -67.15 -80.50 32.24
N LEU A 271 -66.22 -81.18 31.56
CA LEU A 271 -66.41 -82.57 31.11
C LEU A 271 -66.65 -83.55 32.28
N LEU A 272 -65.92 -83.42 33.39
CA LEU A 272 -66.11 -84.26 34.57
C LEU A 272 -67.51 -84.07 35.19
N PHE A 273 -67.99 -82.83 35.26
CA PHE A 273 -69.34 -82.54 35.75
C PHE A 273 -70.44 -82.97 34.77
N GLU A 274 -70.19 -82.89 33.47
CA GLU A 274 -71.11 -83.40 32.44
C GLU A 274 -71.26 -84.92 32.54
N ASP A 275 -70.15 -85.65 32.73
CA ASP A 275 -70.16 -87.10 32.94
C ASP A 275 -70.88 -87.49 34.25
N ALA A 276 -70.66 -86.75 35.34
CA ALA A 276 -71.42 -86.93 36.59
C ALA A 276 -72.92 -86.73 36.38
N ASN A 277 -73.32 -85.68 35.66
CA ASN A 277 -74.71 -85.39 35.37
C ASN A 277 -75.36 -86.45 34.47
N LYS A 278 -74.66 -86.92 33.43
CA LYS A 278 -75.15 -88.00 32.56
C LYS A 278 -75.37 -89.28 33.35
N HIS A 279 -74.40 -89.70 34.16
CA HIS A 279 -74.51 -90.95 34.92
C HIS A 279 -75.59 -90.87 36.00
N ASN A 280 -75.73 -89.71 36.65
CA ASN A 280 -76.78 -89.49 37.65
C ASN A 280 -78.19 -89.41 37.02
N SER A 281 -78.31 -88.95 35.76
CA SER A 281 -79.60 -88.82 35.07
C SER A 281 -80.32 -90.17 34.87
N GLU A 282 -79.56 -91.26 34.74
CA GLU A 282 -80.09 -92.62 34.63
C GLU A 282 -80.81 -93.05 35.92
N PHE A 283 -80.39 -92.53 37.08
CA PHE A 283 -81.02 -92.76 38.38
C PHE A 283 -82.19 -91.82 38.69
N LEU A 284 -82.30 -90.71 37.96
CA LEU A 284 -83.42 -89.78 38.09
C LEU A 284 -84.67 -90.26 37.32
N GLN A 285 -84.53 -91.26 36.45
CA GLN A 285 -85.65 -91.88 35.74
C GLN A 285 -86.31 -92.96 36.60
N LEU A 286 -87.21 -92.55 37.47
CA LEU A 286 -87.86 -93.44 38.45
C LEU A 286 -88.66 -94.59 37.83
N ASP A 287 -89.18 -94.42 36.61
CA ASP A 287 -90.03 -95.42 35.97
C ASP A 287 -89.24 -96.62 35.40
N THR A 288 -88.00 -96.41 34.93
CA THR A 288 -87.08 -97.49 34.55
C THR A 288 -86.59 -98.27 35.76
N LEU A 289 -86.34 -97.60 36.89
CA LEU A 289 -85.90 -98.24 38.12
C LEU A 289 -86.97 -99.14 38.77
N LYS A 290 -88.26 -98.75 38.70
CA LYS A 290 -89.40 -99.54 39.23
C LYS A 290 -89.56 -100.91 38.58
N THR A 291 -89.03 -101.11 37.38
CA THR A 291 -89.12 -102.38 36.63
C THR A 291 -88.00 -103.38 36.93
N ARG A 292 -86.97 -102.95 37.68
CA ARG A 292 -85.80 -103.76 38.04
C ARG A 292 -85.96 -104.39 39.43
N LYS A 293 -85.25 -105.48 39.71
CA LYS A 293 -85.27 -106.11 41.05
C LYS A 293 -84.60 -105.18 42.06
N ILE A 294 -85.19 -105.04 43.25
CA ILE A 294 -84.69 -104.16 44.33
C ILE A 294 -83.21 -104.39 44.65
N GLY A 295 -82.75 -105.66 44.69
CA GLY A 295 -81.34 -105.98 44.97
C GLY A 295 -80.38 -105.38 43.92
N ASP A 296 -80.76 -105.44 42.65
CA ASP A 296 -79.95 -104.90 41.55
C ASP A 296 -79.96 -103.36 41.58
N VAL A 297 -81.11 -102.74 41.85
CA VAL A 297 -81.24 -101.27 41.97
C VAL A 297 -80.41 -100.70 43.13
N VAL A 298 -80.38 -101.39 44.28
CA VAL A 298 -79.59 -100.96 45.44
C VAL A 298 -78.09 -101.10 45.15
N VAL A 299 -77.65 -102.18 44.50
CA VAL A 299 -76.26 -102.37 44.08
C VAL A 299 -75.84 -101.31 43.07
N ASP A 300 -76.64 -101.08 42.04
CA ASP A 300 -76.39 -100.03 41.04
C ASP A 300 -76.35 -98.64 41.72
N ALA A 301 -77.21 -98.37 42.72
CA ALA A 301 -77.20 -97.11 43.46
C ALA A 301 -75.91 -96.91 44.28
N PHE A 302 -75.39 -97.95 44.94
CA PHE A 302 -74.10 -97.88 45.60
C PHE A 302 -72.94 -97.67 44.62
N GLN A 303 -73.01 -98.29 43.43
CA GLN A 303 -72.04 -98.06 42.35
C GLN A 303 -72.11 -96.63 41.83
N ASN A 304 -73.31 -96.07 41.65
CA ASN A 304 -73.49 -94.67 41.24
C ASN A 304 -72.97 -93.69 42.30
N VAL A 305 -73.21 -93.95 43.59
CA VAL A 305 -72.63 -93.14 44.67
C VAL A 305 -71.10 -93.25 44.68
N ALA A 306 -70.53 -94.44 44.44
CA ALA A 306 -69.09 -94.62 44.33
C ALA A 306 -68.49 -93.88 43.13
N PHE A 307 -69.16 -93.92 41.97
CA PHE A 307 -68.77 -93.19 40.77
C PHE A 307 -68.81 -91.67 40.97
N LEU A 308 -69.87 -91.14 41.58
CA LEU A 308 -69.97 -89.71 41.91
C LEU A 308 -68.88 -89.27 42.89
N ARG A 309 -68.52 -90.11 43.86
CA ARG A 309 -67.38 -89.85 44.76
C ARG A 309 -66.05 -89.85 44.01
N GLU A 310 -65.84 -90.78 43.09
CA GLU A 310 -64.64 -90.83 42.25
C GLU A 310 -64.51 -89.60 41.36
N ILE A 311 -65.63 -89.12 40.77
CA ILE A 311 -65.63 -87.85 40.02
C ILE A 311 -65.31 -86.68 40.94
N LEU A 312 -65.89 -86.61 42.15
CA LEU A 312 -65.57 -85.52 43.09
C LEU A 312 -64.09 -85.47 43.46
N ASP A 313 -63.47 -86.62 43.71
CA ASP A 313 -62.03 -86.70 43.99
C ASP A 313 -61.18 -86.29 42.78
N LYS A 314 -61.57 -86.72 41.57
CA LYS A 314 -60.92 -86.31 40.30
C LYS A 314 -61.08 -84.81 40.06
N SER A 315 -62.25 -84.25 40.30
CA SER A 315 -62.54 -82.81 40.16
C SER A 315 -61.75 -81.97 41.16
N ASN A 316 -61.61 -82.43 42.41
CA ASN A 316 -60.77 -81.75 43.40
C ASN A 316 -59.30 -81.73 42.99
N ASN A 317 -58.77 -82.86 42.52
CA ASN A 317 -57.40 -82.93 42.01
C ASN A 317 -57.18 -82.01 40.79
N GLU A 318 -58.16 -81.91 39.88
CA GLU A 318 -58.07 -81.01 38.73
C GLU A 318 -58.20 -79.53 39.15
N LEU A 319 -59.05 -79.21 40.14
CA LEU A 319 -59.15 -77.87 40.73
C LEU A 319 -57.83 -77.42 41.37
N ASP A 320 -57.14 -78.30 42.09
CA ASP A 320 -55.82 -78.02 42.67
C ASP A 320 -54.76 -77.78 41.58
N LEU A 321 -54.79 -78.56 40.50
CA LEU A 321 -53.95 -78.36 39.32
C LEU A 321 -54.22 -77.01 38.62
N ILE A 322 -55.50 -76.63 38.50
CA ILE A 322 -55.89 -75.33 37.93
C ILE A 322 -55.42 -74.19 38.85
N SER A 323 -55.60 -74.31 40.16
CA SER A 323 -55.15 -73.31 41.15
C SER A 323 -53.64 -73.05 41.04
N ASN A 324 -52.84 -74.11 40.97
CA ASN A 324 -51.39 -74.00 40.79
C ASN A 324 -51.00 -73.34 39.46
N LYS A 325 -51.70 -73.67 38.36
CA LYS A 325 -51.46 -73.06 37.05
C LYS A 325 -51.87 -71.58 37.01
N ILE A 326 -52.95 -71.19 37.69
CA ILE A 326 -53.37 -69.79 37.81
C ILE A 326 -52.34 -68.96 38.56
N ASN A 327 -51.75 -69.49 39.64
CA ASN A 327 -50.69 -68.80 40.38
C ASN A 327 -49.43 -68.59 39.51
N HIS A 328 -49.02 -69.58 38.71
CA HIS A 328 -47.90 -69.41 37.78
C HIS A 328 -48.20 -68.37 36.69
N ILE A 329 -49.43 -68.33 36.16
CA ILE A 329 -49.86 -67.33 35.18
C ILE A 329 -49.83 -65.92 35.78
N ARG A 330 -50.18 -65.76 37.07
CA ARG A 330 -50.10 -64.48 37.78
C ARG A 330 -48.67 -63.95 37.87
N GLU A 331 -47.71 -64.81 38.18
CA GLU A 331 -46.29 -64.44 38.21
C GLU A 331 -45.72 -64.08 36.82
N GLU A 332 -46.18 -64.75 35.76
CA GLU A 332 -45.81 -64.40 34.37
C GLU A 332 -46.35 -63.02 33.96
N LEU A 333 -47.55 -62.65 34.41
CA LEU A 333 -48.17 -61.35 34.14
C LEU A 333 -47.38 -60.19 34.77
N GLU A 334 -46.95 -60.34 36.03
CA GLU A 334 -46.15 -59.33 36.75
C GLU A 334 -44.78 -59.12 36.08
N LYS A 335 -44.12 -60.19 35.62
CA LYS A 335 -42.86 -60.11 34.86
C LYS A 335 -43.00 -59.43 33.50
N THR A 336 -44.14 -59.62 32.83
CA THR A 336 -44.40 -59.06 31.50
C THR A 336 -44.52 -57.53 31.56
N ASN A 337 -45.19 -56.99 32.58
CA ASN A 337 -45.34 -55.55 32.78
C ASN A 337 -44.01 -54.87 33.15
N LEU A 338 -43.21 -55.47 34.05
CA LEU A 338 -41.88 -54.95 34.41
C LEU A 338 -40.93 -54.89 33.19
N SER A 339 -40.94 -55.94 32.34
CA SER A 339 -40.12 -55.97 31.13
C SER A 339 -40.53 -54.91 30.08
N ALA A 340 -41.81 -54.54 30.02
CA ALA A 340 -42.29 -53.51 29.12
C ALA A 340 -41.82 -52.10 29.54
N GLU A 341 -41.87 -51.78 30.83
CA GLU A 341 -41.39 -50.49 31.36
C GLU A 341 -39.87 -50.31 31.16
N GLU A 342 -39.08 -51.37 31.40
CA GLU A 342 -37.63 -51.36 31.17
C GLU A 342 -37.29 -51.09 29.69
N LYS A 343 -38.03 -51.70 28.75
CA LYS A 343 -37.81 -51.47 27.31
C LYS A 343 -38.11 -50.03 26.89
N VAL A 344 -39.15 -49.39 27.44
CA VAL A 344 -39.46 -47.98 27.18
C VAL A 344 -38.37 -47.07 27.75
N ALA A 345 -37.88 -47.37 28.96
CA ALA A 345 -36.84 -46.58 29.62
C ALA A 345 -35.50 -46.65 28.86
N LEU A 346 -35.09 -47.85 28.43
CA LEU A 346 -33.88 -48.05 27.62
C LEU A 346 -33.96 -47.30 26.29
N LEU A 347 -35.10 -47.38 25.59
CA LEU A 347 -35.30 -46.68 24.32
C LEU A 347 -35.26 -45.16 24.49
N ALA A 348 -35.84 -44.64 25.58
CA ALA A 348 -35.79 -43.22 25.92
C ALA A 348 -34.35 -42.74 26.15
N GLN A 349 -33.56 -43.52 26.89
CA GLN A 349 -32.16 -43.22 27.18
C GLN A 349 -31.29 -43.25 25.91
N GLU A 350 -31.49 -44.24 25.02
CA GLU A 350 -30.80 -44.31 23.73
C GLU A 350 -31.13 -43.12 22.82
N LEU A 351 -32.39 -42.71 22.75
CA LEU A 351 -32.82 -41.57 21.93
C LEU A 351 -32.26 -40.25 22.50
N GLN A 352 -32.22 -40.11 23.83
CA GLN A 352 -31.64 -38.95 24.49
C GLN A 352 -30.13 -38.85 24.25
N MET A 353 -29.39 -39.95 24.40
CA MET A 353 -27.96 -39.98 24.07
C MET A 353 -27.68 -39.61 22.60
N LYS A 354 -28.49 -40.13 21.66
CA LYS A 354 -28.37 -39.78 20.24
C LYS A 354 -28.61 -38.29 19.98
N LYS A 355 -29.55 -37.67 20.70
CA LYS A 355 -29.82 -36.22 20.63
C LYS A 355 -28.62 -35.42 21.13
N GLU A 356 -28.08 -35.77 22.30
CA GLU A 356 -26.90 -35.10 22.88
C GLU A 356 -25.68 -35.21 21.97
N GLU A 357 -25.40 -36.39 21.40
CA GLU A 357 -24.33 -36.57 20.42
C GLU A 357 -24.51 -35.71 19.16
N GLN A 358 -25.75 -35.51 18.71
CA GLN A 358 -26.06 -34.67 17.56
C GLN A 358 -25.88 -33.18 17.87
N GLU A 359 -26.35 -32.71 19.03
CA GLU A 359 -26.17 -31.34 19.48
C GLU A 359 -24.67 -31.00 19.58
N GLN A 360 -23.86 -31.91 20.14
CA GLN A 360 -22.41 -31.77 20.22
C GLN A 360 -21.77 -31.63 18.82
N LYS A 361 -22.20 -32.47 17.86
CA LYS A 361 -21.73 -32.40 16.47
C LYS A 361 -22.12 -31.08 15.80
N ILE A 362 -23.34 -30.60 16.02
CA ILE A 362 -23.81 -29.30 15.50
C ILE A 362 -22.98 -28.16 16.10
N GLN A 363 -22.69 -28.21 17.40
CA GLN A 363 -21.90 -27.18 18.07
C GLN A 363 -20.46 -27.12 17.53
N ASN A 364 -19.82 -28.28 17.34
CA ASN A 364 -18.48 -28.35 16.73
C ASN A 364 -18.49 -27.78 15.30
N LEU A 365 -19.49 -28.12 14.48
CA LEU A 365 -19.64 -27.57 13.13
C LEU A 365 -19.86 -26.05 13.13
N LYS A 366 -20.61 -25.51 14.10
CA LYS A 366 -20.79 -24.05 14.25
C LYS A 366 -19.48 -23.36 14.60
N GLN A 367 -18.64 -23.96 15.45
CA GLN A 367 -17.31 -23.42 15.78
C GLN A 367 -16.35 -23.46 14.58
N GLU A 368 -16.28 -24.58 13.86
CA GLU A 368 -15.48 -24.67 12.63
C GLU A 368 -15.93 -23.65 11.58
N HIS A 369 -17.25 -23.47 11.45
CA HIS A 369 -17.84 -22.49 10.54
C HIS A 369 -17.40 -21.07 10.88
N SER A 370 -17.54 -20.67 12.15
CA SER A 370 -17.14 -19.32 12.58
C SER A 370 -15.64 -19.09 12.41
N GLU A 371 -14.81 -20.09 12.68
CA GLU A 371 -13.36 -19.98 12.51
C GLU A 371 -12.96 -19.83 11.04
N LYS A 372 -13.53 -20.62 10.13
CA LYS A 372 -13.24 -20.52 8.69
C LYS A 372 -13.70 -19.18 8.10
N ILE A 373 -14.89 -18.72 8.47
CA ILE A 373 -15.36 -17.39 8.06
C ILE A 373 -14.38 -16.32 8.56
N ARG A 374 -14.00 -16.38 9.84
CA ARG A 374 -13.06 -15.42 10.44
C ARG A 374 -11.73 -15.36 9.68
N ILE A 375 -11.17 -16.50 9.29
CA ILE A 375 -9.91 -16.56 8.52
C ILE A 375 -10.08 -15.90 7.14
N ILE A 376 -11.13 -16.23 6.40
CA ILE A 376 -11.37 -15.64 5.06
C ILE A 376 -11.59 -14.13 5.15
N GLN A 377 -12.34 -13.69 6.17
CA GLN A 377 -12.64 -12.27 6.39
C GLN A 377 -11.37 -11.49 6.78
N LYS A 378 -10.54 -12.06 7.66
CA LYS A 378 -9.23 -11.51 7.99
C LYS A 378 -8.35 -11.36 6.74
N ASN A 379 -8.33 -12.36 5.85
CA ASN A 379 -7.56 -12.27 4.61
C ASN A 379 -8.09 -11.19 3.67
N LEU A 380 -9.41 -10.99 3.58
CA LEU A 380 -10.03 -9.89 2.82
C LEU A 380 -9.65 -8.51 3.35
N ASP A 381 -9.64 -8.36 4.67
CA ASP A 381 -9.25 -7.12 5.34
C ASP A 381 -7.76 -6.84 5.12
N GLU A 382 -6.88 -7.83 5.34
CA GLU A 382 -5.44 -7.69 5.10
C GLU A 382 -5.12 -7.36 3.64
N LEU A 383 -5.81 -7.99 2.67
CA LEU A 383 -5.69 -7.65 1.25
C LEU A 383 -6.05 -6.19 0.98
N SER A 384 -7.12 -5.70 1.59
CA SER A 384 -7.60 -4.33 1.39
C SER A 384 -6.66 -3.31 2.03
N THR A 385 -6.11 -3.61 3.21
CA THR A 385 -5.10 -2.77 3.86
C THR A 385 -3.82 -2.71 3.02
N LEU A 386 -3.30 -3.84 2.55
CA LEU A 386 -2.09 -3.86 1.72
C LEU A 386 -2.28 -3.13 0.39
N GLU A 387 -3.44 -3.27 -0.24
CA GLU A 387 -3.79 -2.51 -1.44
C GLU A 387 -3.74 -1.00 -1.19
N GLN A 388 -4.43 -0.53 -0.15
CA GLN A 388 -4.46 0.90 0.20
C GLN A 388 -3.07 1.44 0.52
N GLU A 389 -2.24 0.67 1.23
CA GLU A 389 -0.86 1.05 1.51
C GLU A 389 -0.03 1.18 0.23
N ILE A 390 -0.15 0.23 -0.71
CA ILE A 390 0.55 0.30 -2.00
C ILE A 390 0.07 1.52 -2.81
N LEU A 391 -1.24 1.73 -2.90
CA LEU A 391 -1.81 2.86 -3.64
C LEU A 391 -1.38 4.21 -3.04
N SER A 392 -1.32 4.31 -1.71
CA SER A 392 -0.85 5.51 -1.02
C SER A 392 0.62 5.81 -1.34
N ILE A 393 1.48 4.79 -1.37
CA ILE A 393 2.90 4.96 -1.74
C ILE A 393 3.00 5.46 -3.18
N ILE A 394 2.25 4.85 -4.11
CA ILE A 394 2.27 5.25 -5.52
C ILE A 394 1.79 6.70 -5.68
N ASP A 395 0.70 7.10 -5.01
CA ASP A 395 0.17 8.47 -5.08
C ASP A 395 1.17 9.51 -4.53
N GLU A 396 1.84 9.20 -3.42
CA GLU A 396 2.91 10.03 -2.87
C GLU A 396 4.06 10.21 -3.87
N LYS A 397 4.52 9.12 -4.49
CA LYS A 397 5.57 9.16 -5.52
C LYS A 397 5.16 9.89 -6.80
N MET A 398 3.89 9.80 -7.20
CA MET A 398 3.38 10.59 -8.31
C MET A 398 3.35 12.09 -7.99
N LYS A 399 3.02 12.48 -6.75
CA LYS A 399 3.10 13.87 -6.29
C LYS A 399 4.54 14.37 -6.25
N GLU A 400 5.46 13.56 -5.75
CA GLU A 400 6.89 13.85 -5.77
C GLU A 400 7.37 14.13 -7.21
N CYS A 401 7.04 13.26 -8.18
CA CYS A 401 7.38 13.48 -9.59
C CYS A 401 6.85 14.83 -10.13
N MET A 402 5.64 15.23 -9.74
CA MET A 402 5.06 16.52 -10.16
C MET A 402 5.78 17.71 -9.52
N GLN A 403 6.16 17.60 -8.24
CA GLN A 403 6.93 18.63 -7.55
C GLN A 403 8.31 18.78 -8.19
N THR A 404 9.02 17.67 -8.42
CA THR A 404 10.32 17.67 -9.09
C THR A 404 10.25 18.23 -10.51
N GLU A 405 9.22 17.89 -11.30
CA GLU A 405 9.03 18.49 -12.63
C GLU A 405 8.88 20.03 -12.54
N ASN A 406 8.06 20.51 -11.60
CA ASN A 406 7.86 21.95 -11.40
C ASN A 406 9.12 22.66 -10.92
N GLU A 407 9.92 22.05 -10.06
CA GLU A 407 11.18 22.60 -9.57
C GLU A 407 12.23 22.67 -10.67
N ILE A 408 12.36 21.61 -11.47
CA ILE A 408 13.29 21.55 -12.59
C ILE A 408 12.95 22.62 -13.62
N ARG A 409 11.67 22.81 -13.96
CA ARG A 409 11.23 23.89 -14.87
C ARG A 409 11.65 25.30 -14.44
N LYS A 410 11.93 25.55 -13.15
CA LYS A 410 12.40 26.87 -12.69
C LYS A 410 13.81 27.21 -13.19
N TRP A 411 14.58 26.22 -13.65
CA TRP A 411 15.89 26.42 -14.28
C TRP A 411 15.79 26.86 -15.75
N GLN A 412 14.57 27.04 -16.25
CA GLN A 412 14.32 27.66 -17.54
C GLN A 412 13.84 29.09 -17.34
N ILE A 413 14.18 29.97 -18.29
CA ILE A 413 13.67 31.33 -18.36
C ILE A 413 12.62 31.44 -19.46
N ASN A 414 11.49 32.08 -19.16
CA ASN A 414 10.39 32.26 -20.11
C ASN A 414 10.73 33.34 -21.15
N ASP A 415 10.36 33.10 -22.40
CA ASP A 415 10.53 34.04 -23.51
C ASP A 415 9.76 35.34 -23.33
N GLU A 416 8.66 35.34 -22.57
CA GLU A 416 7.94 36.56 -22.19
C GLU A 416 8.80 37.51 -21.34
N ILE A 417 9.72 36.96 -20.54
CA ILE A 417 10.62 37.73 -19.66
C ILE A 417 11.81 38.26 -20.47
N THR A 418 12.36 37.43 -21.36
CA THR A 418 13.61 37.74 -22.08
C THR A 418 13.39 38.48 -23.39
N ASN A 419 12.20 38.34 -24.00
CA ASN A 419 11.88 38.77 -25.36
C ASN A 419 12.87 38.25 -26.43
N ILE A 420 13.54 37.12 -26.16
CA ILE A 420 14.43 36.46 -27.12
C ILE A 420 13.59 35.53 -27.98
N ARG A 421 13.45 35.85 -29.28
CA ARG A 421 12.66 35.03 -30.21
C ARG A 421 13.47 33.95 -30.94
N ASN A 422 14.79 34.13 -31.02
CA ASN A 422 15.65 33.18 -31.70
C ASN A 422 15.82 31.91 -30.85
N PRO A 423 15.88 30.71 -31.45
CA PRO A 423 16.07 29.46 -30.72
C PRO A 423 17.38 29.45 -29.92
N THR A 424 18.43 30.02 -30.47
CA THR A 424 19.73 30.16 -29.83
C THR A 424 20.21 31.60 -29.88
N SER A 425 20.80 32.10 -28.80
CA SER A 425 21.37 33.45 -28.76
C SER A 425 22.52 33.53 -27.75
N LYS A 426 23.63 34.13 -28.17
CA LYS A 426 24.80 34.36 -27.32
C LYS A 426 24.75 35.74 -26.71
N PHE A 427 24.97 35.80 -25.40
CA PHE A 427 25.07 37.03 -24.64
C PHE A 427 26.35 37.02 -23.80
N TYR A 428 26.72 38.19 -23.30
CA TYR A 428 27.88 38.34 -22.43
C TYR A 428 27.50 39.09 -21.16
N ILE A 429 27.78 38.51 -20.01
CA ILE A 429 27.68 39.17 -18.72
C ILE A 429 29.02 39.87 -18.48
N PRO A 430 29.08 41.20 -18.40
CA PRO A 430 30.29 41.86 -17.96
C PRO A 430 30.53 41.58 -16.48
N ILE A 431 31.77 41.29 -16.12
CA ILE A 431 32.20 41.13 -14.74
C ILE A 431 33.41 42.02 -14.48
N GLY A 432 33.40 42.70 -13.34
CA GLY A 432 34.57 43.38 -12.82
C GLY A 432 35.43 42.33 -12.13
N ILE A 433 36.73 42.39 -12.36
CA ILE A 433 37.67 41.44 -11.78
C ILE A 433 38.93 42.17 -11.35
N ALA A 434 39.47 41.81 -10.20
CA ALA A 434 40.84 42.15 -9.82
C ALA A 434 41.59 40.93 -9.30
N LEU A 435 42.89 40.93 -9.58
CA LEU A 435 43.88 40.09 -8.92
C LEU A 435 44.47 40.89 -7.76
N ILE A 436 44.37 40.33 -6.57
CA ILE A 436 44.84 40.92 -5.32
C ILE A 436 45.96 40.03 -4.79
N GLU A 437 47.02 40.64 -4.33
CA GLU A 437 48.18 39.97 -3.75
C GLU A 437 48.42 40.52 -2.34
N ASP A 438 48.72 39.64 -1.40
CA ASP A 438 49.10 40.02 -0.05
C ASP A 438 50.62 40.10 0.14
N ASP A 439 51.06 40.46 1.35
CA ASP A 439 52.48 40.56 1.70
C ASP A 439 53.25 39.22 1.60
N ASP A 440 52.54 38.09 1.64
CA ASP A 440 53.08 36.74 1.55
C ASP A 440 53.10 36.23 0.08
N PHE A 441 52.78 37.10 -0.89
CA PHE A 441 52.66 36.81 -2.32
C PHE A 441 51.53 35.80 -2.63
N GLU A 442 50.56 35.64 -1.75
CA GLU A 442 49.36 34.83 -2.03
C GLU A 442 48.37 35.67 -2.85
N GLU A 443 47.96 35.11 -3.99
CA GLU A 443 47.05 35.75 -4.92
C GLU A 443 45.61 35.26 -4.73
N ARG A 444 44.65 36.18 -4.72
CA ARG A 444 43.23 35.87 -4.77
C ARG A 444 42.48 36.75 -5.77
N PHE A 445 41.36 36.23 -6.26
CA PHE A 445 40.45 36.98 -7.10
C PHE A 445 39.42 37.74 -6.28
N GLU A 446 39.07 38.93 -6.78
CA GLU A 446 37.87 39.63 -6.35
C GLU A 446 37.00 39.90 -7.57
N ILE A 447 35.78 39.37 -7.52
CA ILE A 447 34.81 39.49 -8.60
C ILE A 447 33.72 40.48 -8.20
N ILE A 448 33.27 41.25 -9.19
CA ILE A 448 32.15 42.17 -9.06
C ILE A 448 31.16 41.85 -10.17
N LEU A 449 29.96 41.44 -9.77
CA LEU A 449 28.87 41.20 -10.69
C LEU A 449 28.04 42.47 -10.94
N PRO A 450 27.34 42.53 -12.09
CA PRO A 450 26.48 43.65 -12.43
C PRO A 450 25.50 44.07 -11.33
N SER A 451 25.34 45.38 -11.15
CA SER A 451 24.48 45.95 -10.10
C SER A 451 23.90 47.32 -10.46
N ILE A 452 22.88 47.74 -9.72
CA ILE A 452 22.34 49.10 -9.77
C ILE A 452 23.12 49.96 -8.77
N ILE A 453 23.56 51.15 -9.20
CA ILE A 453 24.37 52.07 -8.41
C ILE A 453 23.56 53.31 -8.02
N GLY A 454 23.44 53.53 -6.72
CA GLY A 454 22.85 54.72 -6.13
C GLY A 454 23.89 55.76 -5.71
N PRO A 455 23.44 56.85 -5.04
CA PRO A 455 24.32 57.88 -4.48
C PRO A 455 25.35 57.27 -3.51
N ASN A 456 26.54 57.91 -3.45
CA ASN A 456 27.70 57.42 -2.69
C ASN A 456 28.12 55.99 -3.05
N LEU A 457 27.87 55.56 -4.29
CA LEU A 457 28.19 54.22 -4.80
C LEU A 457 27.52 53.08 -4.04
N SER A 458 26.32 53.31 -3.51
CA SER A 458 25.52 52.24 -2.93
C SER A 458 25.16 51.20 -4.00
N ARG A 459 25.63 49.96 -3.83
CA ARG A 459 25.36 48.84 -4.74
C ARG A 459 24.06 48.14 -4.35
N LYS A 460 23.14 47.99 -5.30
CA LYS A 460 21.95 47.15 -5.20
C LYS A 460 22.03 46.04 -6.25
N PRO A 461 22.18 44.76 -5.87
CA PRO A 461 22.24 43.67 -6.84
C PRO A 461 20.87 43.46 -7.52
N PHE A 462 20.86 42.83 -8.70
CA PHE A 462 19.60 42.55 -9.41
C PHE A 462 18.77 41.43 -8.73
N SER A 463 19.42 40.55 -7.98
CA SER A 463 18.82 39.62 -7.01
C SER A 463 19.80 39.35 -5.87
N ASP A 464 19.29 38.96 -4.70
CA ASP A 464 20.15 38.60 -3.56
C ASP A 464 21.09 37.44 -3.89
N ALA A 465 20.61 36.47 -4.68
CA ALA A 465 21.42 35.36 -5.17
C ALA A 465 22.56 35.80 -6.10
N PHE A 466 22.40 36.89 -6.85
CA PHE A 466 23.47 37.46 -7.66
C PHE A 466 24.61 37.99 -6.79
N PHE A 467 24.29 38.56 -5.63
CA PHE A 467 25.31 39.04 -4.69
C PHE A 467 26.01 37.88 -3.97
N GLN A 468 25.27 36.83 -3.61
CA GLN A 468 25.88 35.64 -3.03
C GLN A 468 26.81 34.95 -4.04
N PHE A 469 26.36 34.81 -5.29
CA PHE A 469 27.15 34.21 -6.36
C PHE A 469 28.48 34.95 -6.61
N GLU A 470 28.54 36.27 -6.42
CA GLU A 470 29.79 37.05 -6.48
C GLU A 470 30.88 36.51 -5.53
N LYS A 471 30.48 36.03 -4.35
CA LYS A 471 31.40 35.40 -3.38
C LYS A 471 31.71 33.96 -3.77
N ASP A 472 30.67 33.20 -4.11
CA ASP A 472 30.80 31.78 -4.44
C ASP A 472 31.75 31.55 -5.64
N ILE A 473 31.74 32.43 -6.65
CA ILE A 473 32.67 32.31 -7.79
C ILE A 473 34.12 32.43 -7.31
N SER A 474 34.41 33.35 -6.38
CA SER A 474 35.77 33.55 -5.90
C SER A 474 36.30 32.29 -5.20
N GLU A 475 35.47 31.65 -4.37
CA GLU A 475 35.77 30.36 -3.74
C GLU A 475 35.93 29.24 -4.77
N ILE A 476 35.07 29.18 -5.79
CA ILE A 476 35.18 28.18 -6.87
C ILE A 476 36.49 28.31 -7.65
N LEU A 477 36.95 29.55 -7.92
CA LEU A 477 38.21 29.77 -8.61
C LEU A 477 39.41 29.34 -7.76
N ASP A 478 39.34 29.47 -6.44
CA ASP A 478 40.43 28.99 -5.57
C ASP A 478 40.50 27.45 -5.53
N ASP A 479 39.36 26.76 -5.68
CA ASP A 479 39.28 25.30 -5.68
C ASP A 479 39.53 24.67 -7.07
N ASP A 480 39.19 25.35 -8.17
CA ASP A 480 39.36 24.86 -9.55
C ASP A 480 40.45 25.63 -10.31
N MET A 481 41.67 25.09 -10.27
CA MET A 481 42.85 25.64 -10.93
C MET A 481 42.65 25.88 -12.44
N LYS A 482 41.86 25.04 -13.13
CA LYS A 482 41.65 25.18 -14.58
C LYS A 482 40.77 26.39 -14.87
N LEU A 483 39.69 26.56 -14.10
CA LEU A 483 38.86 27.76 -14.19
C LEU A 483 39.67 28.99 -13.80
N ARG A 484 40.43 28.92 -12.70
CA ARG A 484 41.31 30.00 -12.23
C ARG A 484 42.24 30.50 -13.33
N SER A 485 42.98 29.60 -13.99
CA SER A 485 43.90 29.96 -15.07
C SER A 485 43.21 30.65 -16.26
N ASN A 486 41.96 30.33 -16.57
CA ASN A 486 41.19 31.03 -17.61
C ASN A 486 40.92 32.48 -17.22
N PHE A 487 40.53 32.72 -15.96
CA PHE A 487 40.31 34.07 -15.42
C PHE A 487 41.62 34.87 -15.33
N GLU A 488 42.70 34.26 -14.83
CA GLU A 488 44.06 34.84 -14.79
C GLU A 488 44.52 35.26 -16.19
N PHE A 489 44.52 34.33 -17.14
CA PHE A 489 45.00 34.59 -18.50
C PHE A 489 44.18 35.66 -19.24
N THR A 490 42.86 35.66 -19.03
CA THR A 490 41.97 36.69 -19.60
C THR A 490 42.26 38.06 -18.98
N LEU A 491 42.48 38.11 -17.66
CA LEU A 491 42.86 39.34 -16.97
C LEU A 491 44.27 39.81 -17.38
N GLU A 492 45.24 38.92 -17.57
CA GLU A 492 46.59 39.27 -18.04
C GLU A 492 46.60 39.89 -19.44
N LYS A 493 45.74 39.40 -20.34
CA LYS A 493 45.58 39.98 -21.68
C LYS A 493 44.85 41.32 -21.69
N SER A 494 44.05 41.61 -20.67
CA SER A 494 43.28 42.84 -20.63
C SER A 494 44.19 44.08 -20.56
N VAL A 495 43.78 45.16 -21.23
CA VAL A 495 44.50 46.43 -21.21
C VAL A 495 44.50 47.01 -19.79
N ASP A 496 45.60 47.64 -19.37
CA ASP A 496 45.60 48.43 -18.14
C ASP A 496 44.67 49.64 -18.29
N TYR A 497 43.63 49.67 -17.46
CA TYR A 497 42.57 50.66 -17.49
C TYR A 497 42.81 51.87 -16.58
N ARG A 498 44.01 52.08 -16.04
CA ARG A 498 44.31 53.18 -15.10
C ARG A 498 43.83 54.56 -15.57
N LYS A 499 44.11 54.94 -16.83
CA LYS A 499 43.64 56.23 -17.40
C LYS A 499 42.12 56.28 -17.51
N ASN A 500 41.49 55.16 -17.86
CA ASN A 500 40.04 55.04 -17.95
C ASN A 500 39.38 55.15 -16.56
N ILE A 501 40.01 54.57 -15.53
CA ILE A 501 39.57 54.69 -14.13
C ILE A 501 39.67 56.14 -13.67
N GLU A 502 40.75 56.86 -13.97
CA GLU A 502 40.89 58.28 -13.61
C GLU A 502 39.79 59.15 -14.23
N VAL A 503 39.55 58.98 -15.53
CA VAL A 503 38.45 59.66 -16.24
C VAL A 503 37.10 59.25 -15.64
N GLY A 504 36.92 57.98 -15.30
CA GLY A 504 35.74 57.45 -14.64
C GLY A 504 35.45 58.11 -13.30
N ILE A 505 36.45 58.23 -12.42
CA ILE A 505 36.33 58.91 -11.12
C ILE A 505 35.86 60.36 -11.32
N LYS A 506 36.41 61.07 -12.32
CA LYS A 506 35.96 62.43 -12.66
C LYS A 506 34.49 62.42 -13.09
N ASN A 507 34.09 61.54 -13.99
CA ASN A 507 32.72 61.46 -14.49
C ASN A 507 31.71 61.10 -13.39
N LEU A 508 32.06 60.19 -12.47
CA LEU A 508 31.21 59.83 -11.32
C LEU A 508 30.99 61.03 -10.38
N PHE A 509 31.98 61.90 -10.22
CA PHE A 509 31.84 63.14 -9.46
C PHE A 509 30.92 64.14 -10.18
N ASP A 510 31.10 64.29 -11.49
CA ASP A 510 30.28 65.19 -12.32
C ASP A 510 28.80 64.74 -12.36
N LYS A 511 28.54 63.43 -12.19
CA LYS A 511 27.20 62.83 -12.03
C LYS A 511 26.66 62.80 -10.59
N GLU A 512 27.38 63.39 -9.63
CA GLU A 512 27.01 63.41 -8.20
C GLU A 512 26.88 62.01 -7.56
N LEU A 513 27.49 60.98 -8.14
CA LEU A 513 27.51 59.62 -7.57
C LEU A 513 28.58 59.46 -6.48
N ILE A 514 29.62 60.29 -6.52
CA ILE A 514 30.64 60.41 -5.46
C ILE A 514 30.81 61.88 -5.04
N ASN A 515 31.17 62.08 -3.77
CA ASN A 515 31.47 63.42 -3.25
C ASN A 515 32.96 63.79 -3.42
N ILE A 516 33.29 65.06 -3.14
CA ILE A 516 34.65 65.58 -3.32
C ILE A 516 35.71 64.87 -2.46
N LYS A 517 35.34 64.42 -1.25
CA LYS A 517 36.25 63.67 -0.37
C LYS A 517 36.58 62.31 -0.96
N MET A 518 35.58 61.60 -1.48
CA MET A 518 35.76 60.32 -2.17
C MET A 518 36.63 60.48 -3.42
N LYS A 519 36.38 61.50 -4.25
CA LYS A 519 37.21 61.80 -5.43
C LYS A 519 38.67 61.97 -5.06
N GLN A 520 38.99 62.82 -4.07
CA GLN A 520 40.37 63.04 -3.61
C GLN A 520 41.01 61.76 -3.08
N LYS A 521 40.29 60.98 -2.25
CA LYS A 521 40.76 59.69 -1.72
C LYS A 521 41.15 58.72 -2.85
N TYR A 522 40.23 58.45 -3.78
CA TYR A 522 40.43 57.42 -4.79
C TYR A 522 41.38 57.84 -5.91
N SER A 523 41.43 59.12 -6.28
CA SER A 523 42.49 59.62 -7.19
C SER A 523 43.88 59.45 -6.58
N SER A 524 44.04 59.70 -5.28
CA SER A 524 45.32 59.48 -4.58
C SER A 524 45.70 58.00 -4.57
N LEU A 525 44.76 57.11 -4.26
CA LEU A 525 45.02 55.65 -4.23
C LEU A 525 45.29 55.08 -5.63
N LEU A 526 44.64 55.60 -6.67
CA LEU A 526 44.93 55.23 -8.05
C LEU A 526 46.36 55.64 -8.46
N SER A 527 46.85 56.77 -7.94
CA SER A 527 48.22 57.23 -8.21
C SER A 527 49.29 56.40 -7.51
N SER A 528 48.95 55.71 -6.42
CA SER A 528 49.87 54.83 -5.68
C SER A 528 49.94 53.40 -6.22
N LEU A 529 49.02 52.98 -7.08
CA LEU A 529 49.15 51.72 -7.83
C LEU A 529 50.34 51.84 -8.78
N LYS A 530 51.23 50.84 -8.76
CA LYS A 530 52.41 50.85 -9.63
C LYS A 530 52.01 50.52 -11.06
#